data_AF-A0A161KA98-F1
#
_entry.id   AF-A0A161KA98-F1
#
_cell.length_a   1.000
_cell.length_b   1.000
_cell.length_c   1.000
_cell.angle_alpha   90.00
_cell.angle_beta   90.00
_cell.angle_gamma   90.00
#
_symmetry.space_group_name_H-M   'P 1'
#
loop_
_entity.id
_entity.type
_entity.pdbx_description
1 polymer ?
#
loop_
_entity_poly.entity_id
_entity_poly.type
_entity_poly.pdbx_seq_one_letter_code
_entity_poly.pdbx_strand_id
1 'polypeptide(L)'
;MITGAGGGVMEAANRGAGQDKSYGLNIHLPFELAANRYIDPQSKLAVFRYFFTRKHFLMRESDALVAMPGGVGTLDELFEALTLIQTAKTVPIPVVLLAPAGDDYWQHWKRYMVKSVEERGMVSPADVQIYDQVDSVEAAVGAIRHFYRIFHRCHFLGGERLQLLLHQAPTDEQLTVMNQMFSDLLLAGSIESFTHRSEQGVYPGLEFQFDHRCMGRLYELIGHLNHLSLSGGSRLEHSEQCQ
;
A
#
# COMPACT_ATOMS: atom_id res chain seq x y z
N MET A 1 4.89 9.63 -9.61
CA MET A 1 4.14 8.55 -10.27
C MET A 1 5.11 7.61 -10.95
N ILE A 2 5.04 6.33 -10.62
CA ILE A 2 5.86 5.26 -11.20
C ILE A 2 4.95 4.37 -12.04
N THR A 3 5.34 4.02 -13.26
CA THR A 3 4.60 3.10 -14.14
C THR A 3 5.56 2.15 -14.85
N GLY A 4 5.03 1.15 -15.56
CA GLY A 4 5.82 0.30 -16.47
C GLY A 4 6.26 0.98 -17.78
N ALA A 5 6.08 2.30 -17.93
CA ALA A 5 6.46 3.12 -19.08
C ALA A 5 5.77 2.81 -20.42
N GLY A 6 4.88 1.83 -20.50
CA GLY A 6 4.15 1.49 -21.72
C GLY A 6 3.05 2.50 -22.10
N GLY A 7 2.29 2.15 -23.15
CA GLY A 7 1.12 2.91 -23.60
C GLY A 7 -0.15 2.69 -22.75
N GLY A 8 -1.27 3.21 -23.24
CA GLY A 8 -2.59 3.00 -22.61
C GLY A 8 -2.69 3.65 -21.24
N VAL A 9 -3.10 2.87 -20.23
CA VAL A 9 -3.30 3.36 -18.86
C VAL A 9 -1.99 3.87 -18.23
N MET A 10 -0.86 3.24 -18.52
CA MET A 10 0.45 3.70 -18.03
C MET A 10 0.80 5.08 -18.59
N GLU A 11 0.61 5.29 -19.89
CA GLU A 11 0.79 6.60 -20.53
C GLU A 11 -0.18 7.64 -19.95
N ALA A 12 -1.44 7.27 -19.73
CA ALA A 12 -2.43 8.17 -19.13
C ALA A 12 -2.01 8.63 -17.72
N ALA A 13 -1.50 7.72 -16.89
CA ALA A 13 -0.99 8.05 -15.56
C ALA A 13 0.24 8.96 -15.61
N ASN A 14 1.20 8.69 -16.50
CA ASN A 14 2.36 9.57 -16.67
C ASN A 14 1.98 10.95 -17.22
N ARG A 15 1.04 11.00 -18.17
CA ARG A 15 0.49 12.26 -18.69
C ARG A 15 -0.13 13.11 -17.60
N GLY A 16 -0.96 12.51 -16.73
CA GLY A 16 -1.61 13.20 -15.63
C GLY A 16 -0.63 13.75 -14.59
N ALA A 17 0.46 13.02 -14.33
CA ALA A 17 1.51 13.46 -13.40
C ALA A 17 2.38 14.59 -13.97
N GLY A 18 2.49 14.68 -15.29
CA GLY A 18 3.45 15.53 -15.97
C GLY A 18 4.86 14.91 -16.02
N GLN A 19 5.68 15.39 -16.94
CA GLN A 19 7.01 14.84 -17.19
C GLN A 19 7.96 14.98 -15.99
N ASP A 20 7.75 16.01 -15.17
CA ASP A 20 8.59 16.25 -14.00
C ASP A 20 8.38 15.24 -12.88
N LYS A 21 7.20 14.60 -12.82
CA LYS A 21 6.81 13.68 -11.74
C LYS A 21 6.57 12.25 -12.22
N SER A 22 7.00 11.94 -13.45
CA SER A 22 6.81 10.64 -14.10
C SER A 22 8.11 9.85 -14.17
N TYR A 23 8.08 8.66 -13.58
CA TYR A 23 9.16 7.68 -13.62
C TYR A 23 8.66 6.41 -14.32
N GLY A 24 9.54 5.80 -15.11
CA GLY A 24 9.27 4.58 -15.86
C GLY A 24 10.19 3.44 -15.45
N LEU A 25 9.61 2.30 -15.11
CA LEU A 25 10.31 1.03 -14.90
C LEU A 25 10.00 0.11 -16.08
N ASN A 26 10.79 0.23 -17.15
CA ASN A 26 10.54 -0.50 -18.39
C ASN A 26 11.21 -1.90 -18.39
N ILE A 27 10.78 -2.81 -19.27
CA ILE A 27 11.33 -4.16 -19.40
C ILE A 27 11.75 -4.43 -20.84
N HIS A 28 12.98 -4.93 -21.02
CA HIS A 28 13.47 -5.28 -22.35
C HIS A 28 12.64 -6.42 -22.98
N LEU A 29 11.92 -6.13 -24.06
CA LEU A 29 11.12 -7.11 -24.80
C LEU A 29 11.47 -7.10 -26.30
N PRO A 30 11.40 -8.25 -26.99
CA PRO A 30 11.80 -8.33 -28.41
C PRO A 30 10.88 -7.55 -29.38
N PHE A 31 9.77 -7.00 -28.89
CA PHE A 31 8.77 -6.24 -29.66
C PHE A 31 8.41 -4.91 -28.99
N GLU A 32 9.34 -4.35 -28.22
CA GLU A 32 9.09 -3.21 -27.33
C GLU A 32 8.54 -1.97 -28.06
N LEU A 33 7.51 -1.38 -27.48
CA LEU A 33 7.16 0.02 -27.73
C LEU A 33 8.13 0.88 -26.92
N ALA A 34 8.65 1.95 -27.52
CA ALA A 34 9.42 2.94 -26.77
C ALA A 34 8.62 3.43 -25.56
N ALA A 35 9.33 3.78 -24.48
CA ALA A 35 8.71 4.40 -23.31
C ALA A 35 7.83 5.59 -23.73
N ASN A 36 6.69 5.76 -23.06
CA ASN A 36 5.76 6.82 -23.42
C ASN A 36 6.41 8.21 -23.26
N ARG A 37 5.92 9.18 -24.04
CA ARG A 37 6.55 10.51 -24.20
C ARG A 37 6.60 11.36 -22.93
N TYR A 38 5.89 10.95 -21.87
CA TYR A 38 5.78 11.70 -20.62
C TYR A 38 6.85 11.28 -19.61
N ILE A 39 7.76 10.38 -19.98
CA ILE A 39 8.91 10.00 -19.16
C ILE A 39 10.17 10.55 -19.83
N ASP A 40 11.01 11.23 -19.05
CA ASP A 40 12.35 11.61 -19.52
C ASP A 40 13.25 10.37 -19.61
N PRO A 41 13.66 9.96 -20.82
CA PRO A 41 14.48 8.76 -20.99
C PRO A 41 15.89 8.88 -20.42
N GLN A 42 16.39 10.10 -20.18
CA GLN A 42 17.76 10.32 -19.69
C GLN A 42 17.87 10.24 -18.17
N SER A 43 16.82 10.64 -17.45
CA SER A 43 16.88 10.79 -16.00
C SER A 43 15.82 10.00 -15.21
N LYS A 44 14.75 9.52 -15.86
CA LYS A 44 13.58 8.93 -15.17
C LYS A 44 13.12 7.60 -15.74
N LEU A 45 13.89 7.02 -16.66
CA LEU A 45 13.62 5.71 -17.23
C LEU A 45 14.68 4.70 -16.77
N ALA A 46 14.27 3.71 -15.98
CA ALA A 46 15.08 2.55 -15.67
C ALA A 46 14.63 1.38 -16.56
N VAL A 47 15.55 0.78 -17.31
CA VAL A 47 15.27 -0.35 -18.20
C VAL A 47 15.83 -1.62 -17.58
N PHE A 48 14.94 -2.57 -17.28
CA PHE A 48 15.28 -3.82 -16.65
C PHE A 48 15.42 -4.93 -17.69
N ARG A 49 16.33 -5.89 -17.42
CA ARG A 49 16.45 -7.13 -18.20
C ARG A 49 15.57 -8.25 -17.66
N TYR A 50 15.28 -8.23 -16.37
CA TYR A 50 14.56 -9.30 -15.68
C TYR A 50 13.27 -8.78 -15.06
N PHE A 51 12.18 -9.55 -15.19
CA PHE A 51 10.89 -9.18 -14.63
C PHE A 51 10.95 -9.03 -13.10
N PHE A 52 11.61 -9.95 -12.40
CA PHE A 52 11.64 -9.94 -10.93
C PHE A 52 12.29 -8.66 -10.37
N THR A 53 13.37 -8.16 -10.98
CA THR A 53 14.00 -6.92 -10.51
C THR A 53 13.11 -5.72 -10.77
N ARG A 54 12.48 -5.62 -11.94
CA ARG A 54 11.54 -4.53 -12.26
C ARG A 54 10.41 -4.46 -11.23
N LYS A 55 9.78 -5.59 -10.93
CA LYS A 55 8.66 -5.65 -10.00
C LYS A 55 9.08 -5.41 -8.55
N HIS A 56 10.25 -5.91 -8.16
CA HIS A 56 10.83 -5.59 -6.86
C HIS A 56 11.02 -4.07 -6.69
N PHE A 57 11.56 -3.38 -7.69
CA PHE A 57 11.68 -1.92 -7.68
C PHE A 57 10.32 -1.22 -7.66
N LEU A 58 9.33 -1.71 -8.42
CA LEU A 58 7.97 -1.15 -8.38
C LEU A 58 7.40 -1.17 -6.96
N MET A 59 7.52 -2.30 -6.27
CA MET A 59 7.00 -2.45 -4.91
C MET A 59 7.79 -1.65 -3.87
N ARG A 60 9.13 -1.66 -3.99
CA ARG A 60 10.02 -1.01 -3.03
C ARG A 60 9.94 0.52 -3.09
N GLU A 61 9.79 1.07 -4.29
CA GLU A 61 9.82 2.53 -4.52
C GLU A 61 8.41 3.15 -4.51
N SER A 62 7.38 2.38 -4.13
CA SER A 62 5.99 2.86 -4.09
C SER A 62 5.44 2.89 -2.66
N ASP A 63 4.94 4.06 -2.26
CA ASP A 63 4.16 4.21 -1.02
C ASP A 63 2.67 3.87 -1.19
N ALA A 64 2.21 3.59 -2.41
CA ALA A 64 0.84 3.19 -2.71
C ALA A 64 0.80 2.47 -4.05
N LEU A 65 -0.11 1.50 -4.19
CA LEU A 65 -0.35 0.82 -5.46
C LEU A 65 -1.76 1.13 -5.96
N VAL A 66 -1.88 1.59 -7.20
CA VAL A 66 -3.18 1.76 -7.88
C VAL A 66 -3.24 0.84 -9.08
N ALA A 67 -4.12 -0.15 -9.04
CA ALA A 67 -4.39 -1.05 -10.15
C ALA A 67 -5.67 -0.63 -10.89
N MET A 68 -5.57 -0.49 -12.21
CA MET A 68 -6.70 -0.23 -13.11
C MET A 68 -7.01 -1.46 -13.96
N PRO A 69 -8.21 -1.60 -14.56
CA PRO A 69 -8.54 -2.73 -15.42
C PRO A 69 -7.44 -3.00 -16.46
N GLY A 70 -7.00 -4.25 -16.53
CA GLY A 70 -5.81 -4.62 -17.31
C GLY A 70 -5.73 -6.11 -17.58
N GLY A 71 -4.68 -6.51 -18.30
CA GLY A 71 -4.46 -7.92 -18.65
C GLY A 71 -3.68 -8.69 -17.58
N VAL A 72 -3.08 -9.80 -18.02
CA VAL A 72 -2.26 -10.68 -17.17
C VAL A 72 -1.12 -9.91 -16.48
N GLY A 73 -0.48 -8.94 -17.15
CA GLY A 73 0.59 -8.16 -16.54
C GLY A 73 0.13 -7.34 -15.32
N THR A 74 -1.05 -6.73 -15.38
CA THR A 74 -1.62 -5.99 -14.25
C THR A 74 -1.99 -6.92 -13.10
N LEU A 75 -2.61 -8.07 -13.42
CA LEU A 75 -2.95 -9.07 -12.41
C LEU A 75 -1.71 -9.68 -11.77
N ASP A 76 -0.66 -9.91 -12.55
CA ASP A 76 0.64 -10.43 -12.08
C ASP A 76 1.29 -9.47 -11.07
N GLU A 77 1.35 -8.17 -11.36
CA GLU A 77 1.83 -7.16 -10.41
C GLU A 77 0.91 -7.02 -9.18
N LEU A 78 -0.41 -7.07 -9.36
CA LEU A 78 -1.36 -7.02 -8.25
C LEU A 78 -1.20 -8.23 -7.31
N PHE A 79 -1.14 -9.45 -7.85
CA PHE A 79 -0.97 -10.65 -7.03
C PHE A 79 0.40 -10.71 -6.37
N GLU A 80 1.45 -10.20 -7.00
CA GLU A 80 2.76 -10.06 -6.37
C GLU A 80 2.71 -9.10 -5.17
N ALA A 81 2.08 -7.94 -5.33
CA ALA A 81 1.89 -6.99 -4.23
C ALA A 81 1.09 -7.61 -3.07
N LEU A 82 -0.06 -8.22 -3.37
CA LEU A 82 -0.90 -8.88 -2.37
C LEU A 82 -0.14 -10.00 -1.65
N THR A 83 0.62 -10.82 -2.37
CA THR A 83 1.41 -11.91 -1.77
C THR A 83 2.51 -11.37 -0.86
N LEU A 84 3.27 -10.35 -1.30
CA LEU A 84 4.34 -9.75 -0.49
C LEU A 84 3.79 -9.09 0.78
N ILE A 85 2.64 -8.42 0.68
CA ILE A 85 1.98 -7.82 1.84
C ILE A 85 1.46 -8.89 2.77
N GLN A 86 0.69 -9.86 2.27
CA GLN A 86 0.09 -10.93 3.05
C GLN A 86 1.14 -11.74 3.83
N THR A 87 2.32 -11.94 3.24
CA THR A 87 3.42 -12.71 3.84
C THR A 87 4.38 -11.86 4.68
N ALA A 88 4.03 -10.59 4.96
CA ALA A 88 4.83 -9.62 5.69
C ALA A 88 6.27 -9.46 5.12
N LYS A 89 6.43 -9.62 3.80
CA LYS A 89 7.70 -9.40 3.08
C LYS A 89 7.88 -7.96 2.64
N THR A 90 6.81 -7.18 2.65
CA THR A 90 6.83 -5.73 2.52
C THR A 90 5.99 -5.11 3.63
N VAL A 91 6.29 -3.85 3.94
CA VAL A 91 5.47 -3.03 4.84
C VAL A 91 4.09 -2.78 4.23
N PRO A 92 3.05 -2.59 5.05
CA PRO A 92 1.72 -2.26 4.55
C PRO A 92 1.71 -0.92 3.80
N ILE A 93 1.11 -0.93 2.62
CA ILE A 93 0.86 0.22 1.75
C ILE A 93 -0.58 0.11 1.21
N PRO A 94 -1.28 1.22 0.94
CA PRO A 94 -2.62 1.13 0.38
C PRO A 94 -2.58 0.53 -1.03
N VAL A 95 -3.39 -0.50 -1.26
CA VAL A 95 -3.64 -1.10 -2.57
C VAL A 95 -5.03 -0.71 -3.03
N VAL A 96 -5.13 0.06 -4.10
CA VAL A 96 -6.39 0.61 -4.61
C VAL A 96 -6.70 0.02 -5.97
N LEU A 97 -7.85 -0.64 -6.08
CA LEU A 97 -8.43 -1.17 -7.30
C LEU A 97 -9.39 -0.11 -7.86
N LEU A 98 -8.92 0.65 -8.84
CA LEU A 98 -9.66 1.76 -9.46
C LEU A 98 -10.26 1.30 -10.78
N ALA A 99 -11.58 1.36 -10.94
CA ALA A 99 -12.25 1.26 -12.23
C ALA A 99 -13.33 2.34 -12.31
N PRO A 100 -13.59 2.99 -13.45
CA PRO A 100 -14.58 4.06 -13.51
C PRO A 100 -15.98 3.56 -13.16
N ALA A 101 -16.82 4.43 -12.60
CA ALA A 101 -18.22 4.10 -12.30
C ALA A 101 -18.93 3.45 -13.51
N GLY A 102 -19.55 2.30 -13.26
CA GLY A 102 -20.21 1.48 -14.29
C GLY A 102 -19.33 0.40 -14.92
N ASP A 103 -18.02 0.43 -14.71
CA ASP A 103 -17.12 -0.68 -15.04
C ASP A 103 -17.14 -1.71 -13.90
N ASP A 104 -17.48 -2.95 -14.24
CA ASP A 104 -17.66 -4.03 -13.28
C ASP A 104 -16.45 -4.99 -13.18
N TYR A 105 -15.30 -4.61 -13.75
CA TYR A 105 -14.08 -5.42 -13.81
C TYR A 105 -13.64 -5.92 -12.42
N TRP A 106 -13.51 -5.01 -11.44
CA TRP A 106 -13.03 -5.37 -10.10
C TRP A 106 -14.08 -6.11 -9.27
N GLN A 107 -15.37 -5.93 -9.57
CA GLN A 107 -16.46 -6.66 -8.95
C GLN A 107 -16.45 -8.12 -9.43
N HIS A 108 -16.18 -8.37 -10.72
CA HIS A 108 -15.94 -9.71 -11.25
C HIS A 108 -14.73 -10.38 -10.61
N TRP A 109 -13.61 -9.67 -10.53
CA TRP A 109 -12.41 -10.17 -9.86
C TRP A 109 -12.65 -10.47 -8.38
N LYS A 110 -13.36 -9.59 -7.65
CA LYS A 110 -13.72 -9.80 -6.23
C LYS A 110 -14.58 -11.04 -6.05
N ARG A 111 -15.58 -11.24 -6.91
CA ARG A 111 -16.42 -12.44 -6.87
C ARG A 111 -15.58 -13.71 -7.00
N TYR A 112 -14.59 -13.71 -7.89
CA TYR A 112 -13.64 -14.82 -8.00
C TYR A 112 -12.79 -14.99 -6.74
N MET A 113 -12.22 -13.91 -6.20
CA MET A 113 -11.41 -13.97 -4.97
C MET A 113 -12.21 -14.53 -3.80
N VAL A 114 -13.46 -14.08 -3.60
CA VAL A 114 -14.32 -14.58 -2.53
C VAL A 114 -14.70 -16.05 -2.78
N LYS A 115 -15.25 -16.38 -3.95
CA LYS A 115 -15.80 -17.71 -4.21
C LYS A 115 -14.76 -18.81 -4.37
N SER A 116 -13.65 -18.50 -5.04
CA SER A 116 -12.68 -19.51 -5.45
C SER A 116 -11.44 -19.55 -4.57
N VAL A 117 -11.17 -18.50 -3.79
CA VAL A 117 -9.95 -18.38 -2.97
C VAL A 117 -10.32 -18.36 -1.49
N GLU A 118 -11.12 -17.39 -1.06
CA GLU A 118 -11.48 -17.20 0.36
C GLU A 118 -12.41 -18.29 0.91
N GLU A 119 -13.58 -18.53 0.28
CA GLU A 119 -14.55 -19.55 0.74
C GLU A 119 -13.99 -20.97 0.74
N ARG A 120 -12.87 -21.19 0.02
CA ARG A 120 -12.14 -22.45 -0.03
C ARG A 120 -10.97 -22.52 0.95
N GLY A 121 -10.80 -21.51 1.81
CA GLY A 121 -9.79 -21.45 2.86
C GLY A 121 -8.36 -21.24 2.34
N MET A 122 -8.18 -20.69 1.14
CA MET A 122 -6.85 -20.46 0.56
C MET A 122 -6.21 -19.15 1.04
N VAL A 123 -7.02 -18.23 1.58
CA VAL A 123 -6.61 -16.97 2.20
C VAL A 123 -7.44 -16.71 3.45
N SER A 124 -6.95 -15.85 4.35
CA SER A 124 -7.74 -15.43 5.50
C SER A 124 -8.89 -14.52 5.06
N PRO A 125 -10.09 -14.61 5.66
CA PRO A 125 -11.16 -13.64 5.41
C PRO A 125 -10.74 -12.19 5.68
N ALA A 126 -9.79 -11.97 6.59
CA ALA A 126 -9.27 -10.63 6.87
C ALA A 126 -8.38 -10.07 5.76
N ASP A 127 -7.82 -10.91 4.86
CA ASP A 127 -6.91 -10.45 3.81
C ASP A 127 -7.61 -9.59 2.74
N VAL A 128 -8.95 -9.60 2.70
CA VAL A 128 -9.74 -8.69 1.85
C VAL A 128 -9.55 -7.22 2.21
N GLN A 129 -9.03 -6.93 3.40
CA GLN A 129 -8.77 -5.57 3.91
C GLN A 129 -7.47 -4.98 3.38
N ILE A 130 -6.65 -5.79 2.68
CA ILE A 130 -5.40 -5.34 2.06
C ILE A 130 -5.66 -4.38 0.88
N TYR A 131 -6.83 -4.48 0.25
CA TYR A 131 -7.16 -3.68 -0.92
C TYR A 131 -8.55 -3.03 -0.85
N ASP A 132 -8.65 -1.82 -1.41
CA ASP A 132 -9.89 -1.08 -1.56
C ASP A 132 -10.36 -1.05 -3.00
N GLN A 133 -11.67 -1.09 -3.23
CA GLN A 133 -12.28 -0.87 -4.54
C GLN A 133 -12.94 0.49 -4.59
N VAL A 134 -12.59 1.28 -5.60
CA VAL A 134 -13.08 2.65 -5.77
C VAL A 134 -13.44 2.92 -7.22
N ASP A 135 -14.40 3.84 -7.42
CA ASP A 135 -14.99 4.13 -8.72
C ASP A 135 -14.58 5.47 -9.35
N SER A 136 -13.75 6.24 -8.63
CA SER A 136 -13.35 7.59 -8.97
C SER A 136 -11.93 7.90 -8.51
N VAL A 137 -11.30 8.84 -9.21
CA VAL A 137 -9.93 9.28 -8.88
C VAL A 137 -9.91 9.96 -7.50
N GLU A 138 -10.95 10.71 -7.18
CA GLU A 138 -11.12 11.39 -5.89
C GLU A 138 -11.19 10.38 -4.75
N ALA A 139 -11.94 9.28 -4.92
CA ALA A 139 -12.02 8.21 -3.95
C ALA A 139 -10.68 7.47 -3.82
N ALA A 140 -9.97 7.21 -4.92
CA ALA A 140 -8.65 6.59 -4.89
C ALA A 140 -7.63 7.43 -4.09
N VAL A 141 -7.56 8.73 -4.38
CA VAL A 141 -6.70 9.67 -3.64
C VAL A 141 -7.16 9.78 -2.18
N GLY A 142 -8.47 9.76 -1.94
CA GLY A 142 -9.06 9.76 -0.60
C GLY A 142 -8.62 8.55 0.22
N ALA A 143 -8.68 7.34 -0.35
CA ALA A 143 -8.24 6.10 0.29
C ALA A 143 -6.76 6.16 0.68
N ILE A 144 -5.89 6.57 -0.25
CA ILE A 144 -4.44 6.71 0.01
C ILE A 144 -4.18 7.73 1.12
N ARG A 145 -4.80 8.91 1.06
CA ARG A 145 -4.63 9.93 2.11
C ARG A 145 -5.17 9.50 3.46
N HIS A 146 -6.29 8.78 3.47
CA HIS A 146 -6.88 8.26 4.69
C HIS A 146 -5.98 7.20 5.32
N PHE A 147 -5.39 6.30 4.52
CA PHE A 147 -4.45 5.29 4.98
C PHE A 147 -3.22 5.89 5.70
N TYR A 148 -2.78 7.08 5.30
CA TYR A 148 -1.67 7.80 5.94
C TYR A 148 -2.11 8.92 6.89
N ARG A 149 -3.36 8.90 7.39
CA ARG A 149 -3.88 9.99 8.23
C ARG A 149 -3.27 10.01 9.63
N ILE A 150 -3.27 8.87 10.31
CA ILE A 150 -2.65 8.71 11.63
C ILE A 150 -1.49 7.74 11.52
N PHE A 151 -1.65 6.65 10.79
CA PHE A 151 -0.54 5.78 10.42
C PHE A 151 0.45 6.54 9.54
N HIS A 152 1.74 6.46 9.88
CA HIS A 152 2.82 7.07 9.10
C HIS A 152 3.68 5.99 8.43
N ARG A 153 4.19 5.05 9.22
CA ARG A 153 5.14 4.03 8.72
C ARG A 153 5.11 2.78 9.59
N CYS A 154 5.45 1.65 9.00
CA CYS A 154 5.62 0.39 9.70
C CYS A 154 7.09 -0.06 9.64
N HIS A 155 7.59 -0.64 10.73
CA HIS A 155 8.88 -1.31 10.79
C HIS A 155 8.72 -2.72 11.35
N PHE A 156 9.12 -3.72 10.57
CA PHE A 156 9.36 -5.06 11.09
C PHE A 156 10.76 -5.10 11.70
N LEU A 157 10.83 -5.11 13.03
CA LEU A 157 12.08 -5.30 13.76
C LEU A 157 12.33 -6.80 13.86
N GLY A 158 13.52 -7.28 13.48
CA GLY A 158 13.81 -8.70 13.32
C GLY A 158 13.23 -9.61 14.42
N GLY A 159 12.75 -10.79 14.02
CA GLY A 159 11.84 -11.60 14.82
C GLY A 159 10.39 -11.23 14.52
N GLU A 160 9.56 -11.21 15.56
CA GLU A 160 8.12 -10.97 15.47
C GLU A 160 7.71 -9.60 16.01
N ARG A 161 8.68 -8.70 16.24
CA ARG A 161 8.40 -7.36 16.78
C ARG A 161 8.03 -6.39 15.66
N LEU A 162 6.90 -5.73 15.80
CA LEU A 162 6.42 -4.72 14.87
C LEU A 162 6.33 -3.36 15.55
N GLN A 163 6.72 -2.30 14.83
CA GLN A 163 6.47 -0.92 15.22
C GLN A 163 5.65 -0.18 14.17
N LEU A 164 4.59 0.50 14.61
CA LEU A 164 3.86 1.48 13.82
C LEU A 164 4.26 2.88 14.29
N LEU A 165 4.80 3.71 13.41
CA LEU A 165 4.97 5.13 13.64
C LEU A 165 3.69 5.85 13.26
N LEU A 166 3.31 6.84 14.07
CA LEU A 166 2.07 7.58 13.94
C LEU A 166 2.33 9.08 13.86
N HIS A 167 1.42 9.80 13.21
CA HIS A 167 1.39 11.26 13.23
C HIS A 167 0.80 11.81 14.54
N GLN A 168 0.01 11.01 15.25
CA GLN A 168 -0.61 11.37 16.53
C GLN A 168 -0.68 10.15 17.45
N ALA A 169 -0.43 10.36 18.74
CA ALA A 169 -0.55 9.33 19.76
C ALA A 169 -2.03 9.03 20.08
N PRO A 170 -2.43 7.75 20.15
CA PRO A 170 -3.68 7.35 20.76
C PRO A 170 -3.70 7.69 22.26
N THR A 171 -4.88 7.98 22.78
CA THR A 171 -5.12 8.08 24.24
C THR A 171 -5.08 6.70 24.89
N ASP A 172 -4.91 6.64 26.22
CA ASP A 172 -4.90 5.38 26.97
C ASP A 172 -6.22 4.60 26.84
N GLU A 173 -7.35 5.30 26.71
CA GLU A 173 -8.67 4.69 26.46
C GLU A 173 -8.71 4.05 25.07
N GLN A 174 -8.25 4.77 24.04
CA GLN A 174 -8.14 4.22 22.68
C GLN A 174 -7.18 3.03 22.62
N LEU A 175 -6.05 3.09 23.35
CA LEU A 175 -5.11 1.98 23.45
C LEU A 175 -5.73 0.75 24.11
N THR A 176 -6.55 0.95 25.15
CA THR A 176 -7.28 -0.13 25.82
C THR A 176 -8.28 -0.79 24.86
N VAL A 177 -9.04 0.01 24.10
CA VAL A 177 -9.97 -0.49 23.08
C VAL A 177 -9.24 -1.27 21.99
N MET A 178 -8.11 -0.74 21.48
CA MET A 178 -7.32 -1.44 20.47
C MET A 178 -6.80 -2.80 21.01
N ASN A 179 -6.31 -2.85 22.24
CA ASN A 179 -5.87 -4.10 22.86
C ASN A 179 -7.00 -5.14 22.99
N GLN A 180 -8.25 -4.71 23.20
CA GLN A 180 -9.40 -5.62 23.23
C GLN A 180 -9.81 -6.08 21.83
N MET A 181 -9.87 -5.15 20.88
CA MET A 181 -10.35 -5.42 19.52
C MET A 181 -9.37 -6.23 18.68
N PHE A 182 -8.07 -6.08 18.96
CA PHE A 182 -6.99 -6.57 18.11
C PHE A 182 -6.04 -7.52 18.85
N SER A 183 -6.44 -8.11 19.99
CA SER A 183 -5.59 -9.07 20.71
C SER A 183 -5.21 -10.29 19.85
N ASP A 184 -6.01 -10.61 18.84
CA ASP A 184 -5.81 -11.74 17.94
C ASP A 184 -4.65 -11.56 16.93
N LEU A 185 -4.13 -10.35 16.76
CA LEU A 185 -2.90 -10.13 15.97
C LEU A 185 -1.61 -10.32 16.79
N LEU A 186 -1.75 -10.47 18.11
CA LEU A 186 -0.61 -10.55 19.03
C LEU A 186 -0.17 -12.00 19.23
N LEU A 187 1.13 -12.26 19.13
CA LEU A 187 1.71 -13.54 19.58
C LEU A 187 1.79 -13.61 21.11
N ALA A 188 2.05 -12.48 21.75
CA ALA A 188 2.12 -12.34 23.20
C ALA A 188 2.02 -10.85 23.59
N GLY A 189 1.67 -10.61 24.86
CA GLY A 189 1.65 -9.26 25.44
C GLY A 189 0.48 -8.41 24.94
N SER A 190 0.76 -7.12 24.74
CA SER A 190 -0.20 -6.08 24.38
C SER A 190 0.40 -5.12 23.35
N ILE A 191 -0.46 -4.33 22.72
CA ILE A 191 -0.09 -3.13 21.97
C ILE A 191 0.32 -2.06 22.97
N GLU A 192 1.56 -1.60 22.89
CA GLU A 192 2.15 -0.62 23.79
C GLU A 192 2.53 0.67 23.05
N SER A 193 2.27 1.82 23.66
CA SER A 193 2.72 3.10 23.11
C SER A 193 4.21 3.33 23.36
N PHE A 194 4.91 3.90 22.39
CA PHE A 194 6.29 4.32 22.53
C PHE A 194 6.55 5.65 21.80
N THR A 195 7.74 6.22 21.99
CA THR A 195 8.21 7.40 21.27
C THR A 195 9.45 7.05 20.46
N HIS A 196 9.36 7.18 19.15
CA HIS A 196 10.47 7.05 18.22
C HIS A 196 11.20 8.39 18.07
N ARG A 197 12.53 8.37 18.13
CA ARG A 197 13.38 9.57 17.94
C ARG A 197 14.42 9.27 16.88
N SER A 198 14.48 10.11 15.85
CA SER A 198 15.46 10.02 14.77
C SER A 198 15.90 11.43 14.34
N GLU A 199 16.84 11.50 13.41
CA GLU A 199 17.23 12.76 12.76
C GLU A 199 16.06 13.42 12.00
N GLN A 200 15.07 12.61 11.57
CA GLN A 200 13.89 13.06 10.85
C GLN A 200 12.75 13.54 11.78
N GLY A 201 12.96 13.50 13.09
CA GLY A 201 12.00 14.01 14.08
C GLY A 201 11.61 13.00 15.16
N VAL A 202 10.59 13.39 15.92
CA VAL A 202 10.04 12.60 17.03
C VAL A 202 8.62 12.20 16.68
N TYR A 203 8.37 10.89 16.66
CA TYR A 203 7.07 10.33 16.29
C TYR A 203 6.53 9.49 17.45
N PRO A 204 5.25 9.65 17.83
CA PRO A 204 4.59 8.63 18.64
C PRO A 204 4.49 7.33 17.84
N GLY A 205 4.40 6.20 18.52
CA GLY A 205 4.25 4.92 17.87
C GLY A 205 3.62 3.86 18.75
N LEU A 206 3.30 2.73 18.13
CA LEU A 206 2.84 1.51 18.78
C LEU A 206 3.84 0.38 18.53
N GLU A 207 4.19 -0.38 19.56
CA GLU A 207 5.03 -1.57 19.47
C GLU A 207 4.27 -2.79 19.99
N PHE A 208 4.42 -3.94 19.33
CA PHE A 208 3.85 -5.21 19.76
C PHE A 208 4.53 -6.42 19.11
N GLN A 209 4.30 -7.62 19.68
CA GLN A 209 4.69 -8.90 19.10
C GLN A 209 3.62 -9.36 18.11
N PHE A 210 3.87 -9.24 16.83
CA PHE A 210 2.92 -9.43 15.75
C PHE A 210 2.96 -10.84 15.15
N ASP A 211 1.79 -11.46 15.00
CA ASP A 211 1.66 -12.67 14.19
C ASP A 211 1.64 -12.30 12.70
N HIS A 212 2.72 -12.63 11.99
CA HIS A 212 2.88 -12.30 10.56
C HIS A 212 1.80 -12.92 9.65
N ARG A 213 1.00 -13.88 10.16
CA ARG A 213 -0.15 -14.45 9.44
C ARG A 213 -1.39 -13.55 9.50
N CYS A 214 -1.39 -12.54 10.36
CA CYS A 214 -2.53 -11.65 10.62
C CYS A 214 -2.41 -10.30 9.88
N MET A 215 -1.81 -10.28 8.68
CA MET A 215 -1.65 -9.04 7.90
C MET A 215 -2.98 -8.37 7.57
N GLY A 216 -4.03 -9.11 7.20
CA GLY A 216 -5.36 -8.53 7.03
C GLY A 216 -5.88 -7.80 8.28
N ARG A 217 -5.63 -8.35 9.48
CA ARG A 217 -5.99 -7.72 10.76
C ARG A 217 -5.14 -6.50 11.08
N LEU A 218 -3.87 -6.49 10.65
CA LEU A 218 -3.03 -5.29 10.73
C LEU A 218 -3.61 -4.14 9.89
N TYR A 219 -4.15 -4.43 8.70
CA TYR A 219 -4.86 -3.41 7.90
C TYR A 219 -6.10 -2.89 8.61
N GLU A 220 -6.85 -3.75 9.32
CA GLU A 220 -8.00 -3.30 10.13
C GLU A 220 -7.56 -2.44 11.32
N LEU A 221 -6.43 -2.74 11.98
CA LEU A 221 -5.84 -1.88 13.01
C LEU A 221 -5.44 -0.52 12.44
N ILE A 222 -4.74 -0.50 11.29
CA ILE A 222 -4.37 0.74 10.59
C ILE A 222 -5.63 1.53 10.21
N GLY A 223 -6.65 0.86 9.67
CA GLY A 223 -7.95 1.45 9.40
C GLY A 223 -8.57 2.07 10.65
N HIS A 224 -8.62 1.34 11.77
CA HIS A 224 -9.14 1.85 13.04
C HIS A 224 -8.37 3.08 13.53
N LEU A 225 -7.03 3.03 13.53
CA LEU A 225 -6.17 4.16 13.86
C LEU A 225 -6.52 5.37 13.01
N ASN A 226 -6.65 5.18 11.70
CA ASN A 226 -7.00 6.23 10.75
C ASN A 226 -8.46 6.68 10.84
N HIS A 227 -9.30 6.09 11.70
CA HIS A 227 -10.63 6.61 12.02
C HIS A 227 -10.66 7.40 13.33
N LEU A 228 -9.63 7.30 14.19
CA LEU A 228 -9.55 8.06 15.43
C LEU A 228 -9.59 9.58 15.18
N SER A 229 -10.27 10.31 16.06
CA SER A 229 -10.41 11.75 15.94
C SER A 229 -9.07 12.46 16.18
N LEU A 230 -8.66 13.33 15.26
CA LEU A 230 -7.45 14.14 15.41
C LEU A 230 -7.66 15.19 16.51
N SER A 231 -6.71 15.32 17.43
CA SER A 231 -6.73 16.41 18.40
C SER A 231 -5.98 17.60 17.79
N GLY A 232 -6.73 18.54 17.21
CA GLY A 232 -6.17 19.78 16.64
C GLY A 232 -5.83 19.66 15.16
N GLY A 233 -6.52 20.46 14.33
CA GLY A 233 -6.36 20.47 12.88
C GLY A 233 -4.94 20.88 12.47
N SER A 234 -4.20 19.92 11.94
CA SER A 234 -3.00 20.15 11.16
C SER A 234 -3.12 19.27 9.92
N ARG A 235 -3.21 19.90 8.74
CA ARG A 235 -3.14 19.18 7.45
C ARG A 235 -1.79 18.49 7.39
N LEU A 236 -1.81 17.19 7.14
CA LEU A 236 -0.61 16.43 6.81
C LEU A 236 -0.12 16.88 5.44
N GLU A 237 0.79 17.85 5.43
CA GLU A 237 1.71 18.04 4.31
C GLU A 237 2.77 16.94 4.45
N HIS A 238 2.68 15.91 3.59
CA HIS A 238 3.77 14.95 3.42
C HIS A 238 5.02 15.75 3.06
N SER A 239 6.03 15.74 3.92
CA SER A 239 7.34 16.28 3.57
C SER A 239 7.92 15.44 2.44
N GLU A 240 7.93 16.01 1.25
CA GLU A 240 8.80 15.58 0.15
C GLU A 240 10.25 15.57 0.69
N GLN A 241 10.79 14.38 0.98
CA GLN A 241 12.22 14.05 0.92
C GLN A 241 12.46 12.66 1.52
N CYS A 242 12.45 11.65 0.67
CA CYS A 242 13.30 10.47 0.87
C CYS A 242 14.18 10.38 -0.39
N GLN A 243 15.43 10.81 -0.26
CA GLN A 243 16.52 10.41 -1.14
C GLN A 243 17.11 9.10 -0.63
#